data_AF-A0A3S5ARD5-F1
#
_entry.id   AF-A0A3S5ARD5-F1
#
_cell.length_a   1.000
_cell.length_b   1.000
_cell.length_c   1.000
_cell.angle_alpha   90.00
_cell.angle_beta   90.00
_cell.angle_gamma   90.00
#
_symmetry.space_group_name_H-M   'P 1'
#
loop_
_entity.id
_entity.type
_entity.pdbx_description
1 polymer ?
#
loop_
_entity_poly.entity_id
_entity_poly.type
_entity_poly.pdbx_seq_one_letter_code
_entity_poly.pdbx_strand_id
1 'polypeptide(L)'
;MASHIPVTHIPWSNVHQEIAFSRGREFNEEMDIAVPNYLVDRRILKSIEFTNLAYIEAYVKKCPANVDRYFYLETFTSLSPMACNIVIANLLGFALLYRSNEAVKLLLTLGSKPLQPAYFIDWSIVAESGHKVIIHEAPTAILIASSLQRESRSVVIELMIIFRDSDLDFQTPVDIRRQQLERPNASSCNLIRCSDVWECLDKEIDKCSEEVQPKFKTFLKELKAVYRINKLDKLKEIN
;
A
#
# COMPACT_ATOMS: atom_id res chain seq x y z
N MET A 1 20.93 -34.95 -13.20
CA MET A 1 21.42 -33.63 -13.60
C MET A 1 20.67 -32.59 -12.80
N ALA A 2 21.26 -32.10 -11.72
CA ALA A 2 20.71 -31.00 -10.94
C ALA A 2 21.09 -29.70 -11.67
N SER A 3 20.13 -29.06 -12.33
CA SER A 3 20.28 -27.69 -12.79
C SER A 3 20.35 -26.80 -11.55
N HIS A 4 21.58 -26.50 -11.15
CA HIS A 4 21.92 -25.50 -10.16
C HIS A 4 21.30 -24.18 -10.62
N ILE A 5 20.15 -23.80 -10.05
CA ILE A 5 19.60 -22.45 -10.21
C ILE A 5 20.60 -21.56 -9.49
N PRO A 6 21.32 -20.66 -10.17
CA PRO A 6 22.22 -19.76 -9.50
C PRO A 6 21.38 -18.90 -8.58
N VAL A 7 21.58 -19.08 -7.27
CA VAL A 7 21.21 -18.10 -6.28
C VAL A 7 22.14 -16.92 -6.48
N THR A 8 21.84 -16.05 -7.45
CA THR A 8 22.38 -14.70 -7.46
C THR A 8 21.60 -13.88 -6.44
N HIS A 9 21.84 -14.19 -5.17
CA HIS A 9 21.57 -13.29 -4.06
C HIS A 9 22.53 -12.10 -4.21
N ILE A 10 22.16 -11.16 -5.05
CA ILE A 10 22.47 -9.75 -4.78
C ILE A 10 21.09 -9.19 -4.50
N PRO A 11 20.70 -8.94 -3.24
CA PRO A 11 19.58 -8.05 -3.00
C PRO A 11 19.91 -6.81 -3.79
N TRP A 12 19.05 -6.49 -4.74
CA TRP A 12 19.11 -5.20 -5.39
C TRP A 12 19.32 -4.13 -4.32
N SER A 13 20.24 -3.25 -4.69
CA SER A 13 20.73 -2.10 -3.94
C SER A 13 19.73 -1.59 -2.92
N ASN A 14 20.22 -1.36 -1.71
CA ASN A 14 19.44 -0.75 -0.63
C ASN A 14 18.59 0.37 -1.23
N VAL A 15 17.25 0.30 -1.13
CA VAL A 15 16.33 1.26 -1.77
C VAL A 15 16.74 2.68 -1.41
N HIS A 16 17.25 2.89 -0.20
CA HIS A 16 17.81 4.16 0.25
C HIS A 16 19.02 4.62 -0.57
N GLN A 17 19.92 3.72 -0.95
CA GLN A 17 21.06 4.02 -1.83
C GLN A 17 20.60 4.38 -3.24
N GLU A 18 19.65 3.66 -3.82
CA GLU A 18 19.10 3.98 -5.15
C GLU A 18 18.37 5.31 -5.18
N ILE A 19 17.59 5.60 -4.14
CA ILE A 19 16.91 6.89 -3.96
C ILE A 19 17.94 8.00 -3.81
N ALA A 20 18.97 7.81 -2.98
CA ALA A 20 20.02 8.81 -2.78
C ALA A 20 20.82 9.05 -4.06
N PHE A 21 21.16 7.97 -4.79
CA PHE A 21 21.80 8.05 -6.08
C PHE A 21 20.94 8.82 -7.09
N SER A 22 19.67 8.44 -7.26
CA SER A 22 18.75 9.08 -8.20
C SER A 22 18.47 10.55 -7.85
N ARG A 23 18.46 10.89 -6.55
CA ARG A 23 18.31 12.28 -6.08
C ARG A 23 19.50 13.16 -6.46
N GLY A 24 20.73 12.65 -6.32
CA GLY A 24 21.96 13.35 -6.71
C GLY A 24 22.27 14.65 -5.99
N ARG A 25 21.58 14.93 -4.89
CA ARG A 25 21.83 16.01 -3.93
C ARG A 25 21.55 15.51 -2.52
N GLU A 26 21.90 16.33 -1.53
CA GLU A 26 21.53 16.09 -0.14
C GLU A 26 20.01 16.04 0.05
N PHE A 27 19.57 15.31 1.08
CA PHE A 27 18.17 15.18 1.45
C PHE A 27 17.61 16.53 1.93
N ASN A 28 16.42 16.89 1.46
CA ASN A 28 15.67 18.06 1.88
C ASN A 28 14.37 17.62 2.55
N GLU A 29 14.25 17.80 3.86
CA GLU A 29 13.08 17.40 4.66
C GLU A 29 11.75 18.02 4.20
N GLU A 30 11.79 19.21 3.58
CA GLU A 30 10.58 19.90 3.12
C GLU A 30 10.05 19.35 1.78
N MET A 31 10.92 18.76 0.97
CA MET A 31 10.60 18.32 -0.40
C MET A 31 10.61 16.79 -0.55
N ASP A 32 11.54 16.12 0.11
CA ASP A 32 11.83 14.71 -0.13
C ASP A 32 10.99 13.79 0.75
N ILE A 33 10.53 12.69 0.16
CA ILE A 33 9.85 11.63 0.89
C ILE A 33 10.91 10.78 1.61
N ALA A 34 10.85 10.78 2.94
CA ALA A 34 11.66 9.90 3.77
C ALA A 34 11.05 8.49 3.78
N VAL A 35 11.64 7.56 3.04
CA VAL A 35 11.28 6.14 3.12
C VAL A 35 11.73 5.60 4.49
N PRO A 36 10.91 4.81 5.20
CA PRO A 36 11.27 4.30 6.51
C PRO A 36 12.28 3.15 6.43
N ASN A 37 12.87 2.79 7.57
CA ASN A 37 13.58 1.53 7.70
C ASN A 37 12.60 0.36 7.59
N TYR A 38 12.99 -0.68 6.86
CA TYR A 38 12.13 -1.82 6.56
C TYR A 38 12.84 -3.16 6.81
N LEU A 39 12.05 -4.21 6.98
CA LEU A 39 12.49 -5.59 7.08
C LEU A 39 12.20 -6.35 5.79
N VAL A 40 13.11 -7.24 5.40
CA VAL A 40 12.89 -8.20 4.32
C VAL A 40 12.55 -9.54 4.94
N ASP A 41 11.26 -9.81 5.13
CA ASP A 41 10.76 -11.08 5.67
C ASP A 41 9.64 -11.61 4.78
N ARG A 42 10.02 -12.37 3.74
CA ARG A 42 9.04 -12.95 2.80
C ARG A 42 8.13 -13.99 3.46
N ARG A 43 8.51 -14.57 4.60
CA ARG A 43 7.71 -15.63 5.24
C ARG A 43 6.47 -15.06 5.90
N ILE A 44 6.60 -13.93 6.60
CA ILE A 44 5.42 -13.26 7.17
C ILE A 44 4.50 -12.74 6.07
N LEU A 45 5.05 -12.18 4.98
CA LEU A 45 4.25 -11.72 3.84
C LEU A 45 3.49 -12.87 3.15
N LYS A 46 4.15 -14.00 2.90
CA LYS A 46 3.48 -15.21 2.38
C LYS A 46 2.44 -15.76 3.36
N SER A 47 2.66 -15.64 4.66
CA SER A 47 1.67 -16.05 5.66
C SER A 47 0.41 -15.19 5.59
N ILE A 48 0.52 -13.90 5.26
CA ILE A 48 -0.64 -13.04 5.00
C ILE A 48 -1.33 -13.45 3.69
N GLU A 49 -0.58 -13.63 2.60
CA GLU A 49 -1.11 -14.01 1.29
C GLU A 49 -1.91 -15.32 1.34
N PHE A 50 -1.46 -16.30 2.13
CA PHE A 50 -2.12 -17.59 2.32
C PHE A 50 -2.99 -17.67 3.58
N THR A 51 -3.27 -16.55 4.24
CA THR A 51 -4.14 -16.45 5.43
C THR A 51 -3.74 -17.43 6.55
N ASN A 52 -2.44 -17.63 6.78
CA ASN A 52 -1.91 -18.38 7.92
C ASN A 52 -1.90 -17.49 9.18
N LEU A 53 -3.09 -17.28 9.74
CA LEU A 53 -3.33 -16.38 10.87
C LEU A 53 -2.53 -16.76 12.11
N ALA A 54 -2.38 -18.06 12.39
CA ALA A 54 -1.62 -18.55 13.54
C ALA A 54 -0.14 -18.14 13.48
N TYR A 55 0.45 -18.16 12.28
CA TYR A 55 1.83 -17.68 12.11
C TYR A 55 1.91 -16.17 12.32
N ILE A 56 0.97 -15.39 11.76
CA ILE A 56 0.94 -13.93 11.89
C ILE A 56 0.82 -13.52 13.37
N GLU A 57 -0.12 -14.12 14.08
CA GLU A 57 -0.34 -13.85 15.51
C GLU A 57 0.90 -14.22 16.34
N ALA A 58 1.47 -15.41 16.12
CA ALA A 58 2.68 -15.82 16.82
C ALA A 58 3.88 -14.89 16.51
N TYR A 59 3.98 -14.40 15.28
CA TYR A 59 5.03 -13.48 14.84
C TYR A 59 4.94 -12.12 15.53
N VAL A 60 3.75 -11.54 15.62
CA VAL A 60 3.50 -10.28 16.35
C VAL A 60 3.65 -10.49 17.85
N LYS A 61 3.17 -11.62 18.41
CA LYS A 61 3.30 -11.93 19.83
C LYS A 61 4.77 -12.03 20.29
N LYS A 62 5.66 -12.56 19.44
CA LYS A 62 7.10 -12.62 19.72
C LYS A 62 7.75 -11.24 19.79
N CYS A 63 7.28 -10.28 19.00
CA CYS A 63 7.76 -8.91 19.02
C CYS A 63 6.61 -7.96 18.64
N PRO A 64 5.88 -7.41 19.63
CA PRO A 64 4.68 -6.61 19.37
C PRO A 64 4.93 -5.40 18.46
N ALA A 65 6.14 -4.84 18.50
CA ALA A 65 6.55 -3.74 17.60
C ALA A 65 6.45 -4.10 16.11
N ASN A 66 6.42 -5.39 15.74
CA ASN A 66 6.24 -5.83 14.36
C ASN A 66 4.90 -5.37 13.75
N VAL A 67 3.90 -5.03 14.57
CA VAL A 67 2.60 -4.55 14.10
C VAL A 67 2.69 -3.21 13.34
N ASP A 68 3.65 -2.37 13.74
CA ASP A 68 3.91 -1.03 13.19
C ASP A 68 5.18 -1.00 12.31
N ARG A 69 5.95 -2.09 12.25
CA ARG A 69 7.17 -2.14 11.41
C ARG A 69 6.83 -2.20 9.93
N TYR A 70 7.75 -1.64 9.13
CA TYR A 70 7.69 -1.71 7.68
C TYR A 70 8.34 -2.98 7.13
N PHE A 71 7.73 -3.54 6.10
CA PHE A 71 8.20 -4.72 5.38
C PHE A 71 8.33 -4.37 3.90
N TYR A 72 9.32 -4.97 3.25
CA TYR A 72 9.65 -4.74 1.85
C TYR A 72 9.23 -5.91 0.97
N LEU A 73 8.60 -5.58 -0.16
CA LEU A 73 8.30 -6.51 -1.25
C LEU A 73 8.65 -5.87 -2.58
N GLU A 74 9.40 -6.59 -3.41
CA GLU A 74 9.77 -6.17 -4.76
C GLU A 74 9.20 -7.13 -5.80
N THR A 75 8.66 -6.56 -6.87
CA THR A 75 8.11 -7.29 -8.02
C THR A 75 8.68 -6.72 -9.31
N PHE A 76 9.41 -7.53 -10.08
CA PHE A 76 9.92 -7.13 -11.39
C PHE A 76 8.78 -7.07 -12.41
N THR A 77 8.65 -5.94 -13.10
CA THR A 77 7.68 -5.74 -14.19
C THR A 77 8.33 -5.95 -15.56
N SER A 78 9.64 -5.72 -15.68
CA SER A 78 10.43 -6.02 -16.87
C SER A 78 11.88 -6.29 -16.50
N LEU A 79 12.54 -7.21 -17.22
CA LEU A 79 13.97 -7.49 -17.08
C LEU A 79 14.85 -6.74 -18.11
N SER A 80 14.24 -6.21 -19.18
CA SER A 80 14.96 -5.48 -20.23
C SER A 80 14.01 -4.57 -21.03
N PRO A 81 14.03 -3.23 -20.81
CA PRO A 81 14.79 -2.54 -19.77
C PRO A 81 14.31 -2.95 -18.38
N MET A 82 15.19 -2.88 -17.40
CA MET A 82 14.88 -3.34 -16.07
C MET A 82 13.92 -2.37 -15.37
N ALA A 83 12.80 -2.90 -14.87
CA ALA A 83 11.78 -2.14 -14.15
C ALA A 83 11.19 -3.01 -13.03
N CYS A 84 10.99 -2.41 -11.86
CA CYS A 84 10.36 -3.07 -10.72
C CYS A 84 9.45 -2.11 -9.95
N ASN A 85 8.49 -2.72 -9.25
CA ASN A 85 7.62 -2.05 -8.31
C ASN A 85 7.96 -2.58 -6.91
N ILE A 86 8.22 -1.65 -6.00
CA ILE A 86 8.56 -1.92 -4.61
C ILE A 86 7.42 -1.41 -3.73
N VAL A 87 6.98 -2.23 -2.79
CA VAL A 87 6.02 -1.86 -1.76
C VAL A 87 6.71 -1.94 -0.41
N ILE A 88 6.64 -0.84 0.34
CA ILE A 88 7.08 -0.77 1.73
C ILE A 88 5.87 -0.37 2.58
N ALA A 89 5.35 -1.30 3.36
CA ALA A 89 4.17 -1.10 4.19
C ALA A 89 4.25 -1.90 5.48
N ASN A 90 3.39 -1.61 6.45
CA ASN A 90 3.23 -2.51 7.60
C ASN A 90 2.45 -3.78 7.20
N LEU A 91 2.32 -4.72 8.13
CA LEU A 91 1.61 -5.98 7.88
C LEU A 91 0.14 -5.74 7.44
N LEU A 92 -0.52 -4.71 7.98
CA LEU A 92 -1.88 -4.34 7.59
C LEU A 92 -1.96 -3.91 6.12
N GLY A 93 -0.98 -3.16 5.64
CA GLY A 93 -0.90 -2.78 4.23
C GLY A 93 -0.75 -3.98 3.31
N PHE A 94 0.05 -4.98 3.70
CA PHE A 94 0.12 -6.24 2.95
C PHE A 94 -1.17 -7.06 3.04
N ALA A 95 -1.87 -7.06 4.17
CA ALA A 95 -3.17 -7.72 4.30
C ALA A 95 -4.22 -7.11 3.36
N LEU A 96 -4.23 -5.77 3.22
CA LEU A 96 -5.08 -5.09 2.25
C LEU A 96 -4.65 -5.35 0.80
N LEU A 97 -3.34 -5.33 0.52
CA LEU A 97 -2.80 -5.59 -0.83
C LEU A 97 -3.16 -7.00 -1.31
N TYR A 98 -3.09 -7.99 -0.42
CA TYR A 98 -3.47 -9.38 -0.67
C TYR A 98 -4.97 -9.67 -0.47
N ARG A 99 -5.76 -8.66 -0.06
CA ARG A 99 -7.22 -8.73 0.13
C ARG A 99 -7.65 -9.83 1.12
N SER A 100 -6.87 -10.03 2.17
CA SER A 100 -7.17 -10.99 3.24
C SER A 100 -7.92 -10.28 4.38
N ASN A 101 -9.27 -10.33 4.35
CA ASN A 101 -10.12 -9.70 5.37
C ASN A 101 -9.83 -10.25 6.77
N GLU A 102 -9.55 -11.55 6.89
CA GLU A 102 -9.23 -12.20 8.16
C GLU A 102 -7.89 -11.71 8.73
N ALA A 103 -6.88 -11.53 7.88
CA ALA A 103 -5.61 -10.95 8.30
C ALA A 103 -5.76 -9.47 8.66
N VAL A 104 -6.57 -8.70 7.92
CA VAL A 104 -6.91 -7.31 8.26
C VAL A 104 -7.54 -7.26 9.66
N LYS A 105 -8.56 -8.09 9.91
CA LYS A 105 -9.23 -8.15 11.21
C LYS A 105 -8.25 -8.48 12.33
N LEU A 106 -7.42 -9.51 12.17
CA LEU A 106 -6.41 -9.89 13.15
C LEU A 106 -5.41 -8.76 13.43
N LEU A 107 -4.92 -8.09 12.39
CA LEU A 107 -3.90 -7.05 12.56
C LEU A 107 -4.47 -5.80 13.23
N LEU A 108 -5.73 -5.45 12.96
CA LEU A 108 -6.43 -4.38 13.66
C LEU A 108 -6.65 -4.71 15.15
N THR A 109 -7.03 -5.94 15.48
CA THR A 109 -7.16 -6.36 16.89
C THR A 109 -5.81 -6.40 17.62
N LEU A 110 -4.71 -6.61 16.89
CA LEU A 110 -3.34 -6.52 17.40
C LEU A 110 -2.80 -5.08 17.46
N GLY A 111 -3.57 -4.08 17.02
CA GLY A 111 -3.24 -2.66 17.14
C GLY A 111 -2.58 -2.01 15.92
N SER A 112 -2.62 -2.63 14.74
CA SER A 112 -2.14 -1.99 13.50
C SER A 112 -2.92 -0.71 13.20
N LYS A 113 -2.20 0.31 12.72
CA LYS A 113 -2.76 1.63 12.40
C LYS A 113 -3.10 1.75 10.91
N PRO A 114 -4.38 1.90 10.51
CA PRO A 114 -4.77 2.01 9.10
C PRO A 114 -4.28 3.27 8.38
N LEU A 115 -3.99 4.32 9.14
CA LEU A 115 -3.49 5.59 8.61
C LEU A 115 -1.96 5.65 8.58
N GLN A 116 -1.26 4.61 9.06
CA GLN A 116 0.18 4.52 8.87
C GLN A 116 0.48 4.53 7.36
N PRO A 117 1.45 5.34 6.90
CA PRO A 117 1.71 5.46 5.47
C PRO A 117 2.27 4.14 4.92
N ALA A 118 1.97 3.87 3.65
CA ALA A 118 2.61 2.89 2.80
C ALA A 118 3.34 3.63 1.66
N TYR A 119 4.41 3.02 1.17
CA TYR A 119 5.26 3.58 0.13
C TYR A 119 5.25 2.64 -1.08
N PHE A 120 4.87 3.17 -2.23
CA PHE A 120 4.91 2.49 -3.53
C PHE A 120 6.00 3.16 -4.35
N ILE A 121 7.00 2.39 -4.76
CA ILE A 121 8.18 2.90 -5.43
C ILE A 121 8.28 2.20 -6.78
N ASP A 122 8.10 2.97 -7.85
CA ASP A 122 8.37 2.50 -9.22
C ASP A 122 9.82 2.87 -9.55
N TRP A 123 10.60 1.87 -9.91
CA TRP A 123 12.00 2.02 -10.31
C TRP A 123 12.18 1.50 -11.72
N SER A 124 12.88 2.23 -12.57
CA SER A 124 13.23 1.77 -13.92
C SER A 124 14.53 2.37 -14.45
N ILE A 125 15.20 1.60 -15.30
CA ILE A 125 16.32 2.07 -16.11
C ILE A 125 15.76 2.62 -17.43
N VAL A 126 16.07 3.88 -17.73
CA VAL A 126 15.74 4.53 -18.99
C VAL A 126 17.02 4.64 -19.82
N ALA A 127 16.96 4.23 -21.09
CA ALA A 127 18.11 4.04 -21.97
C ALA A 127 18.97 5.30 -22.21
N GLU A 128 18.47 6.50 -21.88
CA GLU A 128 19.15 7.79 -22.14
C GLU A 128 19.27 8.71 -20.90
N SER A 129 18.38 8.62 -19.91
CA SER A 129 18.38 9.46 -18.69
C SER A 129 18.91 8.75 -17.43
N GLY A 130 19.25 7.47 -17.51
CA GLY A 130 19.71 6.70 -16.34
C GLY A 130 18.55 6.17 -15.51
N HIS A 131 18.56 6.37 -14.19
CA HIS A 131 17.59 5.77 -13.27
C HIS A 131 16.42 6.73 -13.05
N LYS A 132 15.20 6.21 -13.15
CA LYS A 132 13.97 6.91 -12.77
C LYS A 132 13.36 6.22 -11.56
N VAL A 133 13.11 7.01 -10.52
CA VAL A 133 12.44 6.55 -9.29
C VAL A 133 11.23 7.44 -9.04
N ILE A 134 10.06 6.83 -8.91
CA ILE A 134 8.84 7.50 -8.51
C ILE A 134 8.43 6.92 -7.17
N ILE A 135 8.36 7.77 -6.14
CA ILE A 135 7.95 7.41 -4.78
C ILE A 135 6.54 7.96 -4.55
N HIS A 136 5.63 7.11 -4.13
CA HIS A 136 4.29 7.45 -3.72
C HIS A 136 4.09 7.08 -2.26
N GLU A 137 3.90 8.07 -1.39
CA GLU A 137 3.53 7.85 0.01
C GLU A 137 2.04 8.19 0.19
N ALA A 138 1.30 7.24 0.75
CA ALA A 138 -0.14 7.37 1.00
C ALA A 138 -0.55 6.59 2.25
N PRO A 139 -1.65 6.94 2.94
CA PRO A 139 -2.14 6.15 4.06
C PRO A 139 -2.49 4.72 3.60
N THR A 140 -2.19 3.72 4.42
CA THR A 140 -2.46 2.31 4.11
C THR A 140 -3.92 2.06 3.71
N ALA A 141 -4.87 2.79 4.33
CA ALA A 141 -6.29 2.75 3.98
C ALA A 141 -6.60 3.01 2.50
N ILE A 142 -5.73 3.69 1.73
CA ILE A 142 -5.93 3.90 0.28
C ILE A 142 -6.06 2.57 -0.48
N LEU A 143 -5.45 1.49 0.02
CA LEU A 143 -5.49 0.17 -0.59
C LEU A 143 -6.90 -0.45 -0.61
N ILE A 144 -7.84 0.08 0.18
CA ILE A 144 -9.26 -0.31 0.12
C ILE A 144 -9.85 -0.04 -1.28
N ALA A 145 -9.36 0.98 -1.99
CA ALA A 145 -9.78 1.27 -3.36
C ALA A 145 -9.53 0.07 -4.29
N SER A 146 -8.45 -0.68 -4.07
CA SER A 146 -8.16 -1.88 -4.86
C SER A 146 -9.16 -3.02 -4.59
N SER A 147 -9.65 -3.13 -3.35
CA SER A 147 -10.71 -4.08 -2.99
C SER A 147 -12.04 -3.69 -3.64
N LEU A 148 -12.39 -2.39 -3.64
CA LEU A 148 -13.57 -1.87 -4.34
C LEU A 148 -13.60 -2.23 -5.83
N GLN A 149 -12.42 -2.28 -6.46
CA GLN A 149 -12.28 -2.53 -7.89
C GLN A 149 -12.32 -4.01 -8.26
N ARG A 150 -11.82 -4.90 -7.40
CA ARG A 150 -11.55 -6.30 -7.75
C ARG A 150 -12.37 -7.34 -6.99
N GLU A 151 -12.90 -6.98 -5.82
CA GLU A 151 -13.68 -7.89 -5.00
C GLU A 151 -15.18 -7.76 -5.24
N SER A 152 -15.91 -8.79 -4.82
CA SER A 152 -17.36 -8.72 -4.76
C SER A 152 -17.81 -7.67 -3.73
N ARG A 153 -19.01 -7.09 -3.94
CA ARG A 153 -19.57 -6.08 -3.03
C ARG A 153 -19.66 -6.59 -1.58
N SER A 154 -20.02 -7.85 -1.37
CA SER A 154 -20.13 -8.46 -0.03
C SER A 154 -18.79 -8.46 0.71
N VAL A 155 -17.71 -8.87 0.04
CA VAL A 155 -16.35 -8.90 0.61
C VAL A 155 -15.88 -7.50 1.01
N VAL A 156 -16.19 -6.49 0.20
CA VAL A 156 -15.87 -5.09 0.54
C VAL A 156 -16.71 -4.59 1.70
N ILE A 157 -18.00 -4.91 1.76
CA ILE A 157 -18.86 -4.53 2.89
C ILE A 157 -18.33 -5.15 4.20
N GLU A 158 -17.91 -6.41 4.17
CA GLU A 158 -17.28 -7.07 5.32
C GLU A 158 -15.98 -6.36 5.76
N LEU A 159 -15.13 -5.97 4.81
CA LEU A 159 -13.94 -5.18 5.10
C LEU A 159 -14.29 -3.84 5.78
N MET A 160 -15.33 -3.16 5.31
CA MET A 160 -15.77 -1.89 5.91
C MET A 160 -16.35 -2.08 7.31
N ILE A 161 -17.05 -3.19 7.57
CA ILE A 161 -17.52 -3.55 8.91
C ILE A 161 -16.31 -3.76 9.84
N ILE A 162 -15.30 -4.51 9.40
CA ILE A 162 -14.07 -4.74 10.17
C ILE A 162 -13.40 -3.40 10.56
N PHE A 163 -13.28 -2.46 9.63
CA PHE A 163 -12.72 -1.14 9.95
C PHE A 163 -13.60 -0.33 10.89
N ARG A 164 -14.93 -0.45 10.77
CA ARG A 164 -15.87 0.23 11.66
C ARG A 164 -15.78 -0.30 13.09
N ASP A 165 -15.72 -1.61 13.26
CA ASP A 165 -15.59 -2.29 14.56
C ASP A 165 -14.22 -2.00 15.21
N SER A 166 -13.24 -1.59 14.41
CA SER A 166 -11.92 -1.15 14.88
C SER A 166 -11.82 0.36 15.11
N ASP A 167 -12.96 1.06 15.13
CA ASP A 167 -13.09 2.51 15.36
C ASP A 167 -12.23 3.39 14.43
N LEU A 168 -12.00 2.95 13.18
CA LEU A 168 -11.29 3.78 12.21
C LEU A 168 -12.12 5.01 11.83
N ASP A 169 -11.59 6.20 12.12
CA ASP A 169 -12.19 7.44 11.66
C ASP A 169 -11.76 7.80 10.23
N PHE A 170 -12.64 7.51 9.27
CA PHE A 170 -12.44 7.92 7.89
C PHE A 170 -12.57 9.44 7.67
N GLN A 171 -12.94 10.24 8.67
CA GLN A 171 -13.00 11.71 8.58
C GLN A 171 -11.67 12.39 8.82
N THR A 172 -10.65 11.63 9.24
CA THR A 172 -9.31 12.18 9.48
C THR A 172 -8.71 12.68 8.16
N PRO A 173 -8.23 13.94 8.10
CA PRO A 173 -7.50 14.45 6.94
C PRO A 173 -6.24 13.65 6.68
N VAL A 174 -5.92 13.43 5.40
CA VAL A 174 -4.74 12.65 4.98
C VAL A 174 -4.06 13.29 3.80
N ASP A 175 -2.75 13.15 3.76
CA ASP A 175 -1.90 13.65 2.68
C ASP A 175 -1.39 12.49 1.82
N ILE A 176 -1.31 12.74 0.52
CA ILE A 176 -0.65 11.86 -0.45
C ILE A 176 0.53 12.65 -1.04
N ARG A 177 1.73 12.08 -0.94
CA ARG A 177 2.93 12.66 -1.55
C ARG A 177 3.39 11.81 -2.73
N ARG A 178 3.75 12.48 -3.82
CA ARG A 178 4.38 11.84 -4.98
C ARG A 178 5.67 12.57 -5.29
N GLN A 179 6.78 11.85 -5.27
CA GLN A 179 8.09 12.37 -5.64
C GLN A 179 8.63 11.65 -6.87
N GLN A 180 9.14 12.39 -7.85
CA GLN A 180 9.89 11.84 -8.99
C GLN A 180 11.35 12.27 -8.91
N LEU A 181 12.25 11.30 -9.01
CA LEU A 181 13.70 11.44 -9.04
C LEU A 181 14.21 10.86 -10.35
N GLU A 182 14.88 11.68 -11.17
CA GLU A 182 15.43 11.25 -12.46
C GLU A 182 16.55 12.21 -12.81
N ARG A 183 17.78 11.72 -13.03
CA ARG A 183 18.87 12.60 -13.49
C ARG A 183 18.77 12.81 -15.02
N PRO A 184 19.19 13.95 -15.57
CA PRO A 184 19.61 15.19 -14.89
C PRO A 184 18.43 16.07 -14.46
N ASN A 185 17.20 15.60 -14.57
CA ASN A 185 16.01 16.39 -14.28
C ASN A 185 15.94 16.76 -12.79
N ALA A 186 15.40 17.95 -12.50
CA ALA A 186 15.15 18.35 -11.13
C ALA A 186 14.12 17.41 -10.49
N SER A 187 14.34 17.07 -9.22
CA SER A 187 13.34 16.35 -8.43
C SER A 187 12.05 17.16 -8.36
N SER A 188 10.92 16.49 -8.52
CA SER A 188 9.60 17.11 -8.32
C SER A 188 8.86 16.38 -7.20
N CYS A 189 8.17 17.13 -6.35
CA CYS A 189 7.29 16.59 -5.31
C CYS A 189 5.93 17.27 -5.41
N ASN A 190 4.89 16.46 -5.50
CA ASN A 190 3.50 16.90 -5.49
C ASN A 190 2.84 16.43 -4.20
N LEU A 191 2.21 17.35 -3.48
CA LEU A 191 1.40 17.09 -2.30
C LEU A 191 -0.08 17.23 -2.66
N ILE A 192 -0.84 16.17 -2.44
CA ILE A 192 -2.30 16.18 -2.55
C ILE A 192 -2.85 16.08 -1.15
N ARG A 193 -3.53 17.13 -0.70
CA ARG A 193 -4.26 17.14 0.58
C ARG A 193 -5.68 16.61 0.35
N CYS A 194 -6.08 15.64 1.14
CA CYS A 194 -7.45 15.13 1.18
C CYS A 194 -8.09 15.54 2.50
N SER A 195 -9.30 16.09 2.42
CA SER A 195 -10.08 16.50 3.60
C SER A 195 -10.42 15.32 4.50
N ASP A 196 -10.58 14.13 3.93
CA ASP A 196 -10.85 12.90 4.64
C ASP A 196 -10.35 11.66 3.85
N VAL A 197 -10.40 10.48 4.48
CA VAL A 197 -10.01 9.20 3.84
C VAL A 197 -10.94 8.86 2.67
N TRP A 198 -12.21 9.29 2.72
CA TRP A 198 -13.15 9.04 1.63
C TRP A 198 -12.76 9.78 0.34
N GLU A 199 -12.32 11.03 0.44
CA GLU A 199 -11.80 11.81 -0.68
C GLU A 199 -10.54 11.14 -1.25
N CYS A 200 -9.67 10.61 -0.39
CA CYS A 200 -8.50 9.84 -0.79
C CYS A 200 -8.89 8.60 -1.62
N LEU A 201 -9.91 7.84 -1.19
CA LEU A 201 -10.44 6.70 -1.94
C LEU A 201 -11.10 7.12 -3.26
N ASP A 202 -11.83 8.24 -3.30
CA ASP A 202 -12.45 8.75 -4.53
C ASP A 202 -11.40 9.12 -5.58
N LYS A 203 -10.32 9.80 -5.16
CA LYS A 203 -9.17 10.12 -6.03
C LYS A 203 -8.42 8.88 -6.52
N GLU A 204 -8.38 7.82 -5.73
CA GLU A 204 -7.78 6.56 -6.18
C GLU A 204 -8.65 5.86 -7.23
N ILE A 205 -9.98 5.96 -7.10
CA ILE A 205 -10.91 5.45 -8.12
C ILE A 205 -10.77 6.23 -9.44
N ASP A 206 -10.45 7.53 -9.40
CA ASP A 206 -10.22 8.34 -10.62
C ASP A 206 -9.05 7.84 -11.49
N LYS A 207 -8.18 6.99 -10.94
CA LYS A 207 -7.09 6.36 -11.70
C LYS A 207 -7.53 5.14 -12.51
N CYS A 208 -8.75 4.65 -12.30
CA CYS A 208 -9.34 3.56 -13.09
C CYS A 208 -9.72 4.01 -14.50
N SER A 209 -10.10 3.08 -15.38
CA SER A 209 -10.68 3.44 -16.68
C SER A 209 -12.03 4.16 -16.51
N GLU A 210 -12.28 5.17 -17.35
CA GLU A 210 -13.47 6.04 -17.28
C GLU A 210 -14.79 5.25 -17.32
N GLU A 211 -14.80 4.09 -17.99
CA GLU A 211 -15.98 3.22 -18.11
C GLU A 211 -16.47 2.64 -16.76
N VAL A 212 -15.54 2.29 -15.87
CA VAL A 212 -15.86 1.62 -14.60
C VAL A 212 -15.88 2.57 -13.40
N GLN A 213 -15.29 3.77 -13.56
CA GLN A 213 -15.26 4.80 -12.51
C GLN A 213 -16.64 5.11 -11.91
N PRO A 214 -17.73 5.35 -12.69
CA PRO A 214 -19.02 5.70 -12.12
C PRO A 214 -19.59 4.62 -11.20
N LYS A 215 -19.37 3.35 -11.54
CA LYS A 215 -19.81 2.20 -10.75
C LYS A 215 -19.13 2.19 -9.37
N PHE A 216 -17.80 2.32 -9.34
CA PHE A 216 -17.05 2.30 -8.09
C PHE A 216 -17.31 3.55 -7.24
N LYS A 217 -17.44 4.73 -7.85
CA LYS A 217 -17.83 5.96 -7.13
C LYS A 217 -19.22 5.87 -6.53
N THR A 218 -20.18 5.27 -7.24
CA THR A 218 -21.53 5.04 -6.70
C THR A 218 -21.48 4.13 -5.48
N PHE A 219 -20.75 3.02 -5.56
CA PHE A 219 -20.59 2.12 -4.42
C PHE A 219 -19.86 2.78 -3.24
N LEU A 220 -18.81 3.58 -3.49
CA LEU A 220 -18.12 4.33 -2.44
C LEU A 220 -19.07 5.30 -1.72
N LYS A 221 -19.95 5.99 -2.46
CA LYS A 221 -20.96 6.89 -1.87
C LYS A 221 -21.97 6.13 -1.00
N GLU A 222 -22.43 4.96 -1.44
CA GLU A 222 -23.30 4.08 -0.65
C GLU A 222 -22.63 3.67 0.67
N LEU A 223 -21.37 3.20 0.59
CA LEU A 223 -20.58 2.84 1.77
C LEU A 223 -20.42 4.04 2.71
N LYS A 224 -20.01 5.21 2.21
CA LYS A 224 -19.85 6.43 3.01
C LYS A 224 -21.14 6.82 3.75
N ALA A 225 -22.28 6.72 3.08
CA ALA A 225 -23.58 7.08 3.64
C ALA A 225 -23.99 6.17 4.82
N VAL A 226 -23.75 4.86 4.70
CA VAL A 226 -24.17 3.90 5.73
C VAL A 226 -23.12 3.64 6.81
N TYR A 227 -21.84 3.95 6.55
CA TYR A 227 -20.73 3.74 7.48
C TYR A 227 -20.94 4.52 8.79
N ARG A 228 -21.31 5.81 8.70
CA ARG A 228 -21.51 6.68 9.87
C ARG A 228 -22.69 6.25 10.74
N ILE A 229 -23.77 5.80 10.11
CA ILE A 229 -25.02 5.43 10.79
C ILE A 229 -25.06 3.95 11.21
N ASN A 230 -23.93 3.24 11.08
CA ASN A 230 -23.77 1.82 11.39
C ASN A 230 -24.84 0.92 10.76
N LYS A 231 -25.06 1.07 9.45
CA LYS A 231 -26.03 0.30 8.67
C LYS A 231 -25.39 -0.42 7.48
N LEU A 232 -24.11 -0.77 7.59
CA LEU A 232 -23.38 -1.48 6.52
C LEU A 232 -24.03 -2.81 6.15
N ASP A 233 -24.61 -3.54 7.11
CA ASP A 233 -25.33 -4.80 6.83
C ASP A 233 -26.56 -4.62 5.92
N LYS A 234 -27.18 -3.44 5.90
CA LYS A 234 -28.31 -3.16 4.98
C LYS A 234 -27.89 -3.21 3.52
N LEU A 235 -26.61 -3.00 3.21
CA LEU A 235 -26.10 -3.12 1.84
C LEU A 235 -25.96 -4.58 1.40
N LYS A 236 -25.96 -5.55 2.33
CA LYS A 236 -25.94 -6.99 1.99
C LYS A 236 -27.32 -7.48 1.52
N GLU A 237 -28.38 -6.81 1.94
CA GLU A 237 -29.78 -7.16 1.62
C GLU A 237 -30.22 -6.67 0.22
N ILE A 238 -29.42 -5.81 -0.44
CA ILE A 238 -29.74 -5.18 -1.74
C ILE A 238 -29.17 -5.98 -2.92
N ASN A 239 -28.74 -7.23 -2.72
CA ASN A 239 -28.22 -8.09 -3.80
C ASN A 239 -29.34 -8.71 -4.64
#